data_AF-A0A7W0ZR38-F1
#
_entry.id   AF-A0A7W0ZR38-F1
#
_cell.length_a   1.000
_cell.length_b   1.000
_cell.length_c   1.000
_cell.angle_alpha   90.00
_cell.angle_beta   90.00
_cell.angle_gamma   90.00
#
_symmetry.space_group_name_H-M   'P 1'
#
loop_
_entity.id
_entity.type
_entity.pdbx_description
1 polymer ?
#
loop_
_entity_poly.entity_id
_entity_poly.type
_entity_poly.pdbx_seq_one_letter_code
_entity_poly.pdbx_strand_id
1 'polypeptide(L)'
;MSKRHLLGLIGITLAVSVAFPASASARQSIAAASPTAMTCDVAPRSLSEIMTLADSAPDDAAPVLPLPAGVRAGAETTAAIETVLAEMGACLTAGEMLRFYALHSDAWLRRFAGSIEGLTTLTTSTPPLADGDRAVYLGPWHVQFLPDGRVLAAVLLRVGNEIRPDPQRTRVLLFVQRDERWLVDETIEQVRLAECDVPVDVAAVVGPPPGALFDSWSASCE
;
A
#
# COMPACT_ATOMS: atom_id res chain seq x y z
N MET A 1 -6.58 -41.28 98.44
CA MET A 1 -7.16 -42.19 97.41
C MET A 1 -8.41 -41.53 96.85
N SER A 2 -8.71 -41.76 95.56
CA SER A 2 -9.85 -41.23 94.76
C SER A 2 -9.55 -39.89 94.06
N LYS A 3 -9.06 -39.81 92.80
CA LYS A 3 -9.58 -40.26 91.48
C LYS A 3 -10.68 -39.32 90.95
N ARG A 4 -10.57 -38.94 89.66
CA ARG A 4 -11.59 -38.34 88.74
C ARG A 4 -11.51 -36.81 88.57
N HIS A 5 -11.68 -36.19 87.41
CA HIS A 5 -11.94 -36.65 86.04
C HIS A 5 -11.55 -35.56 85.02
N LEU A 6 -11.13 -36.04 83.86
CA LEU A 6 -10.88 -35.38 82.57
C LEU A 6 -12.20 -34.85 81.98
N LEU A 7 -12.26 -33.61 81.48
CA LEU A 7 -13.28 -33.21 80.50
C LEU A 7 -12.73 -32.10 79.60
N GLY A 8 -12.40 -32.49 78.37
CA GLY A 8 -12.03 -31.59 77.28
C GLY A 8 -13.27 -31.03 76.59
N LEU A 9 -13.21 -29.75 76.22
CA LEU A 9 -14.14 -29.15 75.25
C LEU A 9 -13.55 -29.29 73.85
N ILE A 10 -14.21 -30.09 73.01
CA ILE A 10 -14.01 -30.14 71.57
C ILE A 10 -14.94 -29.10 70.95
N GLY A 11 -14.36 -28.02 70.42
CA GLY A 11 -15.10 -27.03 69.62
C GLY A 11 -15.31 -27.57 68.20
N ILE A 12 -16.56 -27.78 67.82
CA ILE A 12 -16.97 -28.13 66.45
C ILE A 12 -17.12 -26.83 65.66
N THR A 13 -16.18 -26.56 64.75
CA THR A 13 -16.26 -25.43 63.82
C THR A 13 -16.94 -25.90 62.54
N LEU A 14 -18.19 -25.48 62.33
CA LEU A 14 -18.96 -25.76 61.11
C LEU A 14 -18.50 -24.80 59.99
N ALA A 15 -17.76 -25.32 59.00
CA ALA A 15 -17.40 -24.56 57.81
C ALA A 15 -18.54 -24.65 56.78
N VAL A 16 -19.30 -23.56 56.62
CA VAL A 16 -20.32 -23.42 55.57
C VAL A 16 -19.64 -22.96 54.29
N SER A 17 -19.45 -23.88 53.34
CA SER A 17 -18.96 -23.58 52.00
C SER A 17 -20.08 -23.00 51.15
N VAL A 18 -20.13 -21.68 51.00
CA VAL A 18 -21.04 -21.01 50.06
C VAL A 18 -20.44 -21.13 48.66
N ALA A 19 -21.00 -22.01 47.83
CA ALA A 19 -20.65 -22.11 46.42
C ALA A 19 -21.25 -20.92 45.67
N PHE A 20 -20.42 -19.96 45.28
CA PHE A 20 -20.83 -18.89 44.37
C PHE A 20 -20.95 -19.47 42.95
N PRO A 21 -22.07 -19.27 42.24
CA PRO A 21 -22.17 -19.65 40.84
C PRO A 21 -21.19 -18.78 40.03
N ALA A 22 -20.21 -19.42 39.42
CA ALA A 22 -19.34 -18.76 38.45
C ALA A 22 -20.18 -18.42 37.21
N SER A 23 -20.58 -17.17 37.08
CA SER A 23 -21.14 -16.65 35.83
C SER A 23 -20.06 -16.73 34.75
N ALA A 24 -20.15 -17.73 33.90
CA ALA A 24 -19.39 -17.79 32.66
C ALA A 24 -19.91 -16.67 31.74
N SER A 25 -19.28 -15.50 31.81
CA SER A 25 -19.48 -14.47 30.79
C SER A 25 -18.97 -15.02 29.46
N ALA A 26 -19.91 -15.42 28.59
CA ALA A 26 -19.60 -15.67 27.20
C ALA A 26 -19.04 -14.36 26.61
N ARG A 27 -17.70 -14.29 26.46
CA ARG A 27 -17.07 -13.25 25.66
C ARG A 27 -17.54 -13.47 24.23
N GLN A 28 -18.57 -12.75 23.82
CA GLN A 28 -18.84 -12.55 22.41
C GLN A 28 -17.57 -11.92 21.83
N SER A 29 -16.83 -12.73 21.08
CA SER A 29 -15.82 -12.24 20.17
C SER A 29 -16.56 -11.34 19.18
N ILE A 30 -16.57 -10.04 19.45
CA ILE A 30 -16.83 -9.06 18.40
C ILE A 30 -15.63 -9.26 17.48
N ALA A 31 -15.84 -9.99 16.38
CA ALA A 31 -14.88 -9.98 15.29
C ALA A 31 -14.62 -8.49 15.02
N ALA A 32 -13.40 -8.04 15.33
CA ALA A 32 -12.99 -6.70 14.97
C ALA A 32 -13.31 -6.57 13.49
N ALA A 33 -14.18 -5.61 13.14
CA ALA A 33 -14.49 -5.35 11.74
C ALA A 33 -13.14 -5.26 11.04
N SER A 34 -12.90 -6.20 10.11
CA SER A 34 -11.70 -6.16 9.28
C SER A 34 -11.56 -4.72 8.79
N PRO A 35 -10.35 -4.12 8.86
CA PRO A 35 -10.15 -2.73 8.46
C PRO A 35 -10.93 -2.49 7.19
N THR A 36 -11.89 -1.56 7.29
CA THR A 36 -12.96 -1.32 6.32
C THR A 36 -12.39 -1.49 4.93
N ALA A 37 -12.88 -2.49 4.19
CA ALA A 37 -12.42 -2.74 2.84
C ALA A 37 -12.60 -1.42 2.07
N MET A 38 -11.48 -0.78 1.77
CA MET A 38 -11.48 0.52 1.14
C MET A 38 -12.04 0.34 -0.26
N THR A 39 -13.05 1.13 -0.57
CA THR A 39 -13.75 1.13 -1.84
C THR A 39 -13.06 2.08 -2.81
N CYS A 40 -13.08 1.75 -4.10
CA CYS A 40 -12.56 2.63 -5.16
C CYS A 40 -13.62 3.70 -5.47
N ASP A 41 -13.53 4.84 -4.79
CA ASP A 41 -14.60 5.84 -4.79
C ASP A 41 -14.35 7.01 -5.75
N VAL A 42 -13.11 7.22 -6.21
CA VAL A 42 -12.78 8.23 -7.23
C VAL A 42 -13.66 8.06 -8.47
N ALA A 43 -14.23 9.18 -8.94
CA ALA A 43 -15.02 9.20 -10.16
C ALA A 43 -14.20 8.71 -11.36
N PRO A 44 -14.73 7.80 -12.20
CA PRO A 44 -13.98 7.27 -13.34
C PRO A 44 -13.73 8.36 -14.38
N ARG A 45 -12.58 8.29 -15.07
CA ARG A 45 -12.39 8.99 -16.35
C ARG A 45 -13.21 8.32 -17.44
N SER A 46 -13.54 9.07 -18.48
CA SER A 46 -14.17 8.47 -19.66
C SER A 46 -13.13 7.77 -20.55
N LEU A 47 -13.53 6.68 -21.22
CA LEU A 47 -12.64 6.02 -22.18
C LEU A 47 -12.22 6.96 -23.32
N SER A 48 -13.16 7.78 -23.83
CA SER A 48 -12.88 8.76 -24.90
C SER A 48 -11.83 9.80 -24.50
N GLU A 49 -11.86 10.25 -23.25
CA GLU A 49 -10.86 11.19 -22.71
C GLU A 49 -9.48 10.54 -22.66
N ILE A 50 -9.38 9.30 -22.14
CA ILE A 50 -8.11 8.57 -22.09
C ILE A 50 -7.55 8.37 -23.51
N MET A 51 -8.39 7.98 -24.47
CA MET A 51 -7.97 7.84 -25.87
C MET A 51 -7.51 9.17 -26.48
N THR A 52 -8.22 10.26 -26.21
CA THR A 52 -7.82 11.60 -26.69
C THR A 52 -6.46 12.02 -26.13
N LEU A 53 -6.18 11.70 -24.85
CA LEU A 53 -4.88 11.93 -24.25
C LEU A 53 -3.81 11.03 -24.88
N ALA A 54 -4.13 9.76 -25.17
CA ALA A 54 -3.23 8.82 -25.85
C ALA A 54 -2.81 9.31 -27.23
N ASP A 55 -3.77 9.81 -28.02
CA ASP A 55 -3.52 10.32 -29.37
C ASP A 55 -2.69 11.62 -29.37
N SER A 56 -2.57 12.26 -28.20
CA SER A 56 -1.74 13.45 -27.97
C SER A 56 -0.38 13.11 -27.36
N ALA A 57 0.00 11.83 -27.33
CA ALA A 57 1.28 11.39 -26.80
C ALA A 57 2.44 12.01 -27.61
N PRO A 58 3.53 12.46 -26.95
CA PRO A 58 4.74 12.78 -27.67
C PRO A 58 5.32 11.50 -28.31
N ASP A 59 5.83 11.62 -29.54
CA ASP A 59 6.41 10.48 -30.29
C ASP A 59 7.70 9.92 -29.65
N ASP A 60 8.36 10.72 -28.80
CA ASP A 60 9.65 10.35 -28.21
C ASP A 60 9.50 9.71 -26.82
N ALA A 61 10.16 8.58 -26.65
CA ALA A 61 10.38 7.99 -25.34
C ALA A 61 11.14 8.99 -24.45
N ALA A 62 10.60 9.26 -23.26
CA ALA A 62 11.28 10.12 -22.30
C ALA A 62 12.65 9.53 -21.95
N PRO A 63 13.72 10.35 -21.90
CA PRO A 63 15.04 9.86 -21.55
C PRO A 63 15.03 9.29 -20.13
N VAL A 64 15.79 8.21 -19.90
CA VAL A 64 16.01 7.71 -18.54
C VAL A 64 16.99 8.61 -17.81
N LEU A 65 16.49 9.32 -16.80
CA LEU A 65 17.22 10.33 -16.04
C LEU A 65 17.68 9.80 -14.67
N PRO A 66 18.60 10.51 -13.99
CA PRO A 66 18.88 10.27 -12.58
C PRO A 66 17.62 10.49 -11.71
N LEU A 67 17.55 9.79 -10.59
CA LEU A 67 16.46 10.00 -9.63
C LEU A 67 16.55 11.43 -9.06
N PRO A 68 15.47 12.24 -9.11
CA PRO A 68 15.52 13.61 -8.62
C PRO A 68 15.67 13.62 -7.10
N ALA A 69 16.53 14.50 -6.60
CA ALA A 69 16.74 14.70 -5.17
C ALA A 69 15.82 15.81 -4.64
N GLY A 70 15.33 15.63 -3.42
CA GLY A 70 14.45 16.59 -2.77
C GLY A 70 14.72 16.73 -1.27
N VAL A 71 13.83 17.47 -0.60
CA VAL A 71 13.79 17.56 0.86
C VAL A 71 12.76 16.57 1.38
N ARG A 72 13.05 15.89 2.49
CA ARG A 72 12.08 14.97 3.12
C ARG A 72 10.73 15.65 3.33
N ALA A 73 9.65 15.01 2.89
CA ALA A 73 8.30 15.52 3.08
C ALA A 73 7.84 15.42 4.55
N GLY A 74 6.92 16.30 4.94
CA GLY A 74 6.29 16.27 6.26
C GLY A 74 5.23 15.18 6.39
N ALA A 75 4.84 14.88 7.62
CA ALA A 75 3.87 13.81 7.93
C ALA A 75 2.51 14.00 7.24
N GLU A 76 2.05 15.25 7.11
CA GLU A 76 0.78 15.57 6.42
C GLU A 76 0.83 15.16 4.95
N THR A 77 1.90 15.52 4.24
CA THR A 77 2.08 15.14 2.84
C THR A 77 2.21 13.63 2.70
N THR A 78 2.98 12.98 3.57
CA THR A 78 3.11 11.51 3.57
C THR A 78 1.75 10.83 3.73
N ALA A 79 0.93 11.27 4.68
CA ALA A 79 -0.42 10.72 4.89
C ALA A 79 -1.36 10.96 3.69
N ALA A 80 -1.23 12.10 3.01
CA ALA A 80 -1.97 12.37 1.79
C ALA A 80 -1.57 11.41 0.65
N ILE A 81 -0.27 11.15 0.48
CA ILE A 81 0.22 10.17 -0.49
C ILE A 81 -0.21 8.74 -0.14
N GLU A 82 -0.17 8.36 1.14
CA GLU A 82 -0.71 7.08 1.62
C GLU A 82 -2.17 6.90 1.20
N THR A 83 -2.99 7.94 1.36
CA THR A 83 -4.41 7.91 0.96
C THR A 83 -4.59 7.66 -0.54
N VAL A 84 -3.79 8.31 -1.40
CA VAL A 84 -3.84 8.07 -2.85
C VAL A 84 -3.44 6.62 -3.19
N LEU A 85 -2.36 6.11 -2.59
CA LEU A 85 -1.90 4.74 -2.83
C LEU A 85 -2.91 3.69 -2.37
N ALA A 86 -3.57 3.98 -1.25
CA ALA A 86 -4.62 3.16 -0.68
C ALA A 86 -5.82 3.08 -1.65
N GLU A 87 -6.26 4.22 -2.21
CA GLU A 87 -7.31 4.27 -3.23
C GLU A 87 -6.89 3.59 -4.55
N MET A 88 -5.65 3.77 -5.01
CA MET A 88 -5.11 3.06 -6.17
C MET A 88 -5.19 1.54 -6.00
N GLY A 89 -4.78 1.03 -4.84
CA GLY A 89 -4.87 -0.41 -4.51
C GLY A 89 -6.32 -0.92 -4.48
N ALA A 90 -7.25 -0.12 -3.97
CA ALA A 90 -8.68 -0.45 -3.99
C ALA A 90 -9.21 -0.56 -5.42
N CYS A 91 -8.86 0.38 -6.30
CA CYS A 91 -9.28 0.36 -7.72
C CYS A 91 -8.71 -0.84 -8.48
N LEU A 92 -7.42 -1.16 -8.28
CA LEU A 92 -6.81 -2.35 -8.88
C LEU A 92 -7.46 -3.64 -8.37
N THR A 93 -7.75 -3.72 -7.07
CA THR A 93 -8.42 -4.90 -6.49
C THR A 93 -9.81 -5.12 -7.08
N ALA A 94 -10.55 -4.03 -7.31
CA ALA A 94 -11.89 -4.06 -7.90
C ALA A 94 -11.92 -4.24 -9.43
N GLY A 95 -10.77 -4.19 -10.11
CA GLY A 95 -10.71 -4.18 -11.58
C GLY A 95 -11.22 -2.87 -12.24
N GLU A 96 -11.38 -1.81 -11.44
CA GLU A 96 -11.97 -0.53 -11.86
C GLU A 96 -10.92 0.38 -12.53
N MET A 97 -10.41 -0.02 -13.70
CA MET A 97 -9.26 0.64 -14.34
C MET A 97 -9.50 2.11 -14.72
N LEU A 98 -10.72 2.47 -15.16
CA LEU A 98 -11.05 3.86 -15.47
C LEU A 98 -10.98 4.78 -14.24
N ARG A 99 -11.25 4.24 -13.06
CA ARG A 99 -11.09 4.94 -11.78
C ARG A 99 -9.63 4.99 -11.35
N PHE A 100 -8.88 3.91 -11.55
CA PHE A 100 -7.43 3.91 -11.36
C PHE A 100 -6.75 5.01 -12.21
N TYR A 101 -7.14 5.17 -13.48
CA TYR A 101 -6.63 6.25 -14.34
C TYR A 101 -7.06 7.67 -13.92
N ALA A 102 -8.14 7.80 -13.14
CA ALA A 102 -8.54 9.08 -12.55
C ALA A 102 -7.60 9.56 -11.42
N LEU A 103 -6.74 8.68 -10.91
CA LEU A 103 -5.69 9.00 -9.92
C LEU A 103 -4.36 9.42 -10.57
N HIS A 104 -4.32 9.46 -11.91
CA HIS A 104 -3.15 9.86 -12.68
C HIS A 104 -3.39 11.21 -13.35
N SER A 105 -2.31 11.97 -13.55
CA SER A 105 -2.35 13.24 -14.27
C SER A 105 -2.55 13.02 -15.76
N ASP A 106 -3.01 14.06 -16.47
CA ASP A 106 -3.11 14.02 -17.93
C ASP A 106 -1.73 13.82 -18.58
N ALA A 107 -0.67 14.40 -18.00
CA ALA A 107 0.69 14.25 -18.50
C ALA A 107 1.19 12.81 -18.35
N TRP A 108 0.82 12.13 -17.26
CA TRP A 108 1.06 10.71 -17.11
C TRP A 108 0.33 9.91 -18.19
N LEU A 109 -0.98 10.16 -18.36
CA LEU A 109 -1.80 9.43 -19.33
C LEU A 109 -1.32 9.59 -20.77
N ARG A 110 -0.91 10.80 -21.19
CA ARG A 110 -0.32 11.01 -22.53
C ARG A 110 0.90 10.12 -22.75
N ARG A 111 1.80 10.02 -21.76
CA ARG A 111 3.03 9.22 -21.86
C ARG A 111 2.75 7.71 -21.80
N PHE A 112 1.91 7.29 -20.86
CA PHE A 112 1.59 5.89 -20.62
C PHE A 112 0.74 5.30 -21.75
N ALA A 113 -0.31 6.00 -22.17
CA ALA A 113 -1.26 5.50 -23.14
C ALA A 113 -0.64 5.34 -24.54
N GLY A 114 0.28 6.23 -24.93
CA GLY A 114 1.04 6.08 -26.18
C GLY A 114 1.97 4.86 -26.19
N SER A 115 2.37 4.35 -25.02
CA SER A 115 3.28 3.21 -24.90
C SER A 115 2.59 1.84 -24.87
N ILE A 116 1.25 1.80 -24.74
CA ILE A 116 0.51 0.55 -24.60
C ILE A 116 -0.36 0.28 -25.82
N GLU A 117 0.07 -0.68 -26.63
CA GLU A 117 -0.80 -1.32 -27.60
C GLU A 117 -1.95 -2.05 -26.86
N GLY A 118 -3.20 -1.74 -27.20
CA GLY A 118 -4.37 -2.40 -26.58
C GLY A 118 -4.89 -1.78 -25.29
N LEU A 119 -4.65 -0.49 -25.04
CA LEU A 119 -5.22 0.24 -23.89
C LEU A 119 -6.74 0.09 -23.74
N THR A 120 -7.47 -0.02 -24.86
CA THR A 120 -8.92 -0.30 -24.88
C THR A 120 -9.27 -1.66 -24.28
N THR A 121 -8.45 -2.68 -24.50
CA THR A 121 -8.60 -4.01 -23.88
C THR A 121 -8.36 -3.94 -22.38
N LEU A 122 -7.31 -3.22 -21.95
CA LEU A 122 -6.96 -3.07 -20.53
C LEU A 122 -7.98 -2.26 -19.72
N THR A 123 -8.68 -1.32 -20.37
CA THR A 123 -9.69 -0.48 -19.71
C THR A 123 -11.05 -1.16 -19.58
N THR A 124 -11.34 -2.18 -20.39
CA THR A 124 -12.70 -2.77 -20.50
C THR A 124 -12.78 -4.22 -20.04
N SER A 125 -11.65 -4.91 -19.87
CA SER A 125 -11.62 -6.37 -19.68
C SER A 125 -10.82 -6.82 -18.46
N THR A 126 -10.48 -5.94 -17.52
CA THR A 126 -9.80 -6.33 -16.28
C THR A 126 -10.82 -6.88 -15.28
N PRO A 127 -10.86 -8.20 -15.03
CA PRO A 127 -11.70 -8.73 -13.97
C PRO A 127 -11.20 -8.24 -12.60
N PRO A 128 -12.08 -8.15 -11.59
CA PRO A 128 -11.62 -7.98 -10.22
C PRO A 128 -10.70 -9.14 -9.82
N LEU A 129 -9.82 -8.90 -8.85
CA LEU A 129 -8.98 -9.96 -8.29
C LEU A 129 -9.87 -11.03 -7.63
N ALA A 130 -9.38 -12.27 -7.59
CA ALA A 130 -10.07 -13.38 -6.98
C ALA A 130 -10.37 -13.13 -5.49
N ASP A 131 -11.39 -13.81 -4.96
CA ASP A 131 -11.78 -13.67 -3.55
C ASP A 131 -10.59 -13.90 -2.61
N GLY A 132 -10.24 -12.87 -1.83
CA GLY A 132 -9.13 -12.89 -0.88
C GLY A 132 -7.80 -12.35 -1.41
N ASP A 133 -7.67 -12.14 -2.73
CA ASP A 133 -6.53 -11.43 -3.31
C ASP A 133 -6.77 -9.92 -3.32
N ARG A 134 -5.69 -9.16 -3.13
CA ARG A 134 -5.71 -7.69 -3.08
C ARG A 134 -4.48 -7.11 -3.74
N ALA A 135 -4.66 -5.99 -4.42
CA ALA A 135 -3.56 -5.10 -4.80
C ALA A 135 -3.30 -4.12 -3.65
N VAL A 136 -2.07 -4.12 -3.14
CA VAL A 136 -1.64 -3.25 -2.03
C VAL A 136 -0.31 -2.63 -2.38
N TYR A 137 -0.25 -1.30 -2.35
CA TYR A 137 1.02 -0.59 -2.37
C TYR A 137 1.63 -0.63 -0.96
N LEU A 138 2.75 -1.32 -0.81
CA LEU A 138 3.60 -1.22 0.36
C LEU A 138 4.36 0.11 0.27
N GLY A 139 4.37 0.88 1.35
CA GLY A 139 4.91 2.24 1.38
C GLY A 139 3.86 3.28 1.73
N PRO A 140 4.12 4.56 1.43
CA PRO A 140 5.29 5.09 0.72
C PRO A 140 6.54 5.10 1.61
N TRP A 141 7.72 4.97 1.00
CA TRP A 141 9.00 5.31 1.65
C TRP A 141 9.82 6.27 0.76
N HIS A 142 10.89 6.85 1.31
CA HIS A 142 11.66 7.92 0.64
C HIS A 142 10.83 9.13 0.16
N VAL A 143 9.80 9.52 0.92
CA VAL A 143 8.93 10.64 0.53
C VAL A 143 9.68 11.98 0.57
N GLN A 144 9.76 12.65 -0.58
CA GLN A 144 10.52 13.90 -0.75
C GLN A 144 9.75 14.92 -1.58
N PHE A 145 9.78 16.19 -1.16
CA PHE A 145 9.42 17.33 -2.00
C PHE A 145 10.56 17.68 -2.93
N LEU A 146 10.25 17.74 -4.23
CA LEU A 146 11.18 18.16 -5.26
C LEU A 146 11.13 19.68 -5.46
N PRO A 147 12.20 20.30 -6.00
CA PRO A 147 12.24 21.74 -6.24
C PRO A 147 11.15 22.28 -7.18
N ASP A 148 10.56 21.43 -8.01
CA ASP A 148 9.47 21.78 -8.93
C ASP A 148 8.07 21.68 -8.29
N GLY A 149 7.99 21.38 -6.99
CA GLY A 149 6.76 21.24 -6.23
C GLY A 149 6.09 19.86 -6.31
N ARG A 150 6.66 18.90 -7.07
CA ARG A 150 6.19 17.51 -7.04
C ARG A 150 6.67 16.78 -5.79
N VAL A 151 6.00 15.67 -5.47
CA VAL A 151 6.39 14.76 -4.39
C VAL A 151 6.87 13.44 -4.98
N LEU A 152 8.09 13.03 -4.65
CA LEU A 152 8.62 11.71 -4.95
C LEU A 152 8.26 10.75 -3.82
N ALA A 153 7.83 9.53 -4.16
CA ALA A 153 7.73 8.43 -3.20
C ALA A 153 8.08 7.08 -3.84
N ALA A 154 8.85 6.26 -3.13
CA ALA A 154 9.05 4.86 -3.47
C ALA A 154 7.90 4.01 -2.93
N VAL A 155 7.45 3.06 -3.76
CA VAL A 155 6.35 2.15 -3.46
C VAL A 155 6.66 0.77 -4.03
N LEU A 156 6.04 -0.27 -3.47
CA LEU A 156 6.10 -1.62 -4.03
C LEU A 156 4.68 -2.15 -4.16
N LEU A 157 4.29 -2.56 -5.36
CA LEU A 157 2.98 -3.17 -5.58
C LEU A 157 3.03 -4.66 -5.24
N ARG A 158 2.29 -5.07 -4.22
CA ARG A 158 2.00 -6.47 -3.92
C ARG A 158 0.61 -6.83 -4.43
N VAL A 159 0.48 -7.99 -5.08
CA VAL A 159 -0.81 -8.55 -5.50
C VAL A 159 -0.99 -9.89 -4.80
N GLY A 160 -2.18 -10.13 -4.26
CA GLY A 160 -2.48 -11.34 -3.49
C GLY A 160 -1.85 -11.32 -2.10
N ASN A 161 -1.62 -12.51 -1.54
CA ASN A 161 -1.15 -12.70 -0.16
C ASN A 161 0.33 -13.10 -0.06
N GLU A 162 1.13 -12.76 -1.08
CA GLU A 162 2.56 -13.08 -1.13
C GLU A 162 3.31 -12.43 0.03
N ILE A 163 3.95 -13.25 0.87
CA ILE A 163 4.77 -12.76 2.00
C ILE A 163 6.03 -12.06 1.48
N ARG A 164 6.56 -12.51 0.34
CA ARG A 164 7.76 -12.00 -0.32
C ARG A 164 7.38 -11.46 -1.69
N PRO A 165 6.97 -10.19 -1.78
CA PRO A 165 6.59 -9.60 -3.05
C PRO A 165 7.80 -9.45 -3.96
N ASP A 166 7.57 -9.53 -5.28
CA ASP A 166 8.58 -9.33 -6.30
C ASP A 166 9.21 -7.91 -6.22
N PRO A 167 10.52 -7.77 -5.97
CA PRO A 167 11.22 -6.47 -5.96
C PRO A 167 11.08 -5.70 -7.27
N GLN A 168 10.90 -6.38 -8.41
CA GLN A 168 10.71 -5.74 -9.72
C GLN A 168 9.39 -4.98 -9.83
N ARG A 169 8.49 -5.10 -8.85
CA ARG A 169 7.27 -4.28 -8.72
C ARG A 169 7.48 -3.00 -7.90
N THR A 170 8.72 -2.72 -7.52
CA THR A 170 9.11 -1.44 -6.93
C THR A 170 9.04 -0.34 -7.98
N ARG A 171 8.45 0.78 -7.62
CA ARG A 171 8.36 1.98 -8.46
C ARG A 171 8.72 3.19 -7.63
N VAL A 172 9.20 4.24 -8.30
CA VAL A 172 9.08 5.59 -7.77
C VAL A 172 7.95 6.28 -8.49
N LEU A 173 7.03 6.86 -7.72
CA LEU A 173 5.95 7.67 -8.23
C LEU A 173 6.25 9.14 -7.93
N LEU A 174 6.10 9.99 -8.94
CA LEU A 174 6.07 11.44 -8.74
C LEU A 174 4.63 11.89 -8.71
N PHE A 175 4.25 12.62 -7.67
CA PHE A 175 2.92 13.16 -7.47
C PHE A 175 2.92 14.66 -7.72
N VAL A 176 1.87 15.15 -8.37
CA VAL A 176 1.59 16.57 -8.55
C VAL A 176 0.28 16.93 -7.85
N GLN A 177 0.22 18.10 -7.23
CA GLN A 177 -1.03 18.61 -6.65
C GLN A 177 -1.79 19.44 -7.70
N ARG A 178 -3.04 19.08 -7.96
CA ARG A 178 -3.97 19.78 -8.88
C ARG A 178 -5.34 19.80 -8.24
N ASP A 179 -5.98 20.97 -8.23
CA ASP A 179 -7.33 21.15 -7.68
C ASP A 179 -7.48 20.51 -6.29
N GLU A 180 -6.51 20.77 -5.41
CA GLU A 180 -6.42 20.25 -4.03
C GLU A 180 -6.23 18.72 -3.91
N ARG A 181 -6.01 18.01 -5.02
CA ARG A 181 -5.80 16.57 -5.07
C ARG A 181 -4.39 16.21 -5.50
N TRP A 182 -3.82 15.17 -4.91
CA TRP A 182 -2.58 14.57 -5.38
C TRP A 182 -2.89 13.57 -6.49
N LEU A 183 -2.15 13.66 -7.59
CA LEU A 183 -2.25 12.77 -8.75
C LEU A 183 -0.87 12.21 -9.08
N VAL A 184 -0.80 10.96 -9.50
CA VAL A 184 0.44 10.37 -10.05
C VAL A 184 0.74 11.02 -11.39
N ASP A 185 1.84 11.74 -11.46
CA ASP A 185 2.30 12.44 -12.65
C ASP A 185 3.32 11.64 -13.45
N GLU A 186 4.13 10.82 -12.77
CA GLU A 186 5.21 10.05 -13.39
C GLU A 186 5.42 8.74 -12.64
N THR A 187 5.72 7.67 -13.40
CA THR A 187 6.14 6.38 -12.86
C THR A 187 7.55 6.10 -13.36
N ILE A 188 8.50 6.00 -12.43
CA ILE A 188 9.90 5.73 -12.70
C ILE A 188 10.16 4.27 -12.34
N GLU A 189 10.53 3.48 -13.35
CA GLU A 189 10.91 2.07 -13.21
C GLU A 189 12.43 1.89 -13.22
N GLN A 190 13.12 2.73 -13.99
CA GLN A 190 14.56 2.69 -14.15
C GLN A 190 15.15 4.10 -14.04
N VAL A 191 16.40 4.18 -13.60
CA VAL A 191 17.14 5.43 -13.45
C VAL A 191 18.54 5.30 -13.97
N ARG A 192 19.16 6.44 -14.30
CA ARG A 192 20.57 6.50 -14.70
C ARG A 192 21.45 6.79 -13.49
N LEU A 193 22.43 5.92 -13.25
CA LEU A 193 23.52 6.14 -12.31
C LEU A 193 24.79 6.51 -13.07
N ALA A 194 25.64 7.35 -12.49
CA ALA A 194 26.83 7.87 -13.17
C ALA A 194 27.90 6.77 -13.37
N GLU A 195 27.88 5.78 -12.51
CA GLU A 195 28.79 4.64 -12.43
C GLU A 195 28.34 3.42 -13.25
N CYS A 196 27.13 3.44 -13.83
CA CYS A 196 26.59 2.33 -14.62
C CYS A 196 26.52 2.69 -16.10
N ASP A 197 26.92 1.75 -16.98
CA ASP A 197 26.86 1.93 -18.44
C ASP A 197 25.42 1.88 -18.99
N VAL A 198 24.52 1.22 -18.26
CA VAL A 198 23.11 1.05 -18.60
C VAL A 198 22.20 1.56 -17.47
N PRO A 199 20.95 1.95 -17.77
CA PRO A 199 19.96 2.21 -16.73
C PRO A 199 19.78 1.01 -15.80
N VAL A 200 19.53 1.29 -14.52
CA VAL A 200 19.26 0.28 -13.50
C VAL A 200 17.84 0.40 -12.98
N ASP A 201 17.28 -0.69 -12.48
CA ASP A 201 15.97 -0.69 -11.86
C ASP A 201 15.95 0.20 -10.62
N VAL A 202 14.86 0.95 -10.45
CA VAL A 202 14.72 1.89 -9.33
C VAL A 202 14.78 1.17 -7.98
N ALA A 203 14.39 -0.10 -7.94
CA ALA A 203 14.54 -0.98 -6.78
C ALA A 203 15.99 -0.98 -6.25
N ALA A 204 16.98 -1.11 -7.13
CA ALA A 204 18.40 -1.09 -6.76
C ALA A 204 18.79 0.20 -6.03
N VAL A 205 18.10 1.31 -6.30
CA VAL A 205 18.44 2.64 -5.76
C VAL A 205 17.67 2.96 -4.48
N VAL A 206 16.37 2.66 -4.42
CA VAL A 206 15.51 3.07 -3.30
C VAL A 206 15.40 2.02 -2.18
N GLY A 207 15.97 0.84 -2.38
CA GLY A 207 15.93 -0.20 -1.35
C GLY A 207 14.54 -0.79 -1.11
N PRO A 208 14.44 -1.82 -0.26
CA PRO A 208 13.18 -2.45 0.08
C PRO A 208 12.26 -1.53 0.90
N PRO A 209 10.93 -1.75 0.86
CA PRO A 209 10.03 -1.18 1.86
C PRO A 209 10.51 -1.51 3.28
N PRO A 210 10.46 -0.55 4.23
CA PRO A 210 10.83 -0.82 5.62
C PRO A 210 10.07 -2.01 6.21
N GLY A 211 10.80 -2.96 6.79
CA GLY A 211 10.22 -4.15 7.46
C GLY A 211 9.78 -5.29 6.53
N ALA A 212 9.92 -5.15 5.21
CA ALA A 212 9.66 -6.26 4.29
C ALA A 212 10.82 -7.26 4.24
N LEU A 213 10.49 -8.54 4.08
CA LEU A 213 11.45 -9.66 4.03
C LEU A 213 11.77 -9.98 2.56
N PHE A 214 13.05 -9.90 2.19
CA PHE A 214 13.55 -10.27 0.87
C PHE A 214 14.71 -11.24 1.00
N ASP A 215 14.81 -12.20 0.08
CA ASP A 215 15.91 -13.18 0.06
C ASP A 215 17.21 -12.55 -0.45
N SER A 216 17.11 -11.56 -1.33
CA SER A 216 18.22 -10.74 -1.79
C SER A 216 17.70 -9.39 -2.30
N TRP A 217 18.51 -8.34 -2.10
CA TRP A 217 18.32 -7.01 -2.68
C TRP A 217 19.69 -6.49 -3.10
N SER A 218 20.05 -6.65 -4.38
CA SER A 218 21.34 -6.20 -4.89
C SER A 218 21.17 -4.89 -5.63
N ALA A 219 21.90 -3.88 -5.16
CA ALA A 219 22.17 -2.68 -5.94
C ALA A 219 23.45 -2.95 -6.76
N SER A 220 23.31 -3.43 -7.99
CA SER A 220 24.45 -3.59 -8.90
C SER A 220 24.11 -3.04 -10.28
N CYS A 221 25.13 -2.54 -10.98
CA CYS A 221 25.04 -2.16 -12.39
C CYS A 221 24.97 -3.38 -13.33
N GLU A 222 24.66 -4.58 -12.81
CA GLU A 222 24.68 -5.85 -13.54
C GLU A 222 23.35 -6.16 -14.20
#